data_AF-A0A821ETQ4-F1
#
_entry.id   AF-A0A821ETQ4-F1
#
_cell.length_a   1.000
_cell.length_b   1.000
_cell.length_c   1.000
_cell.angle_alpha   90.00
_cell.angle_beta   90.00
_cell.angle_gamma   90.00
#
_symmetry.space_group_name_H-M   'P 1'
#
loop_
_entity.id
_entity.type
_entity.pdbx_description
1 polymer ?
#
loop_
_entity_poly.entity_id
_entity_poly.type
_entity_poly.pdbx_seq_one_letter_code
_entity_poly.pdbx_strand_id
1 'polypeptide(L)'
;MFFFYCSACKGEMIQHKCNVDAVEGDQRSSLVKLLLCLEDTLKKGHHIQDECRREMLVHRRMLMSDYALSPEIVSECKTEMIQHCPSLFQQGASGSIGQRGGKMIHCLLGAARKERSFSSRCLTVINALVRAVDPGNDIRADPLLETACRPVIDTLCPRMKAGNSNVVLCLLDNLKNARMTEECEDRLMEVAYFMARDWRLTPRLMRTCQTNLKTFCQLPEDWSMNKELNDVQVGMYLGCLYQHRKNLDRECQGELKRIMHIRTQAIGLMPEIEDNCLTDLATCKNPEVKGEEFKCLQKKYNKLEEQCKAAVRNYTQMTMSDPTLDFLLMKACEPMMQTFCANIENGHENDLIRCLIKHKHEQKMDFR
;
A
#
# COMPACT_ATOMS: atom_id res chain seq x y z
N MET A 1 32.49 -2.52 10.29
CA MET A 1 31.92 -1.16 10.27
C MET A 1 30.39 -1.10 10.46
N PHE A 2 29.64 -2.21 10.40
CA PHE A 2 28.16 -2.20 10.56
C PHE A 2 27.64 -2.41 12.00
N PHE A 3 28.51 -2.73 12.96
CA PHE A 3 28.13 -3.15 14.32
C PHE A 3 27.73 -2.03 15.29
N PHE A 4 27.66 -0.76 14.85
CA PHE A 4 27.43 0.39 15.74
C PHE A 4 26.04 1.04 15.62
N TYR A 5 25.15 0.51 14.79
CA TYR A 5 24.06 1.33 14.25
C TYR A 5 22.75 1.39 15.06
N CYS A 6 22.49 0.54 16.05
CA CYS A 6 21.23 0.55 16.80
C CYS A 6 21.45 0.66 18.33
N SER A 7 22.02 1.79 18.76
CA SER A 7 22.38 2.01 20.16
C SER A 7 21.16 2.25 21.05
N ALA A 8 20.17 3.00 20.55
CA ALA A 8 18.97 3.33 21.29
C ALA A 8 18.00 2.15 21.37
N CYS A 9 17.99 1.27 20.36
CA CYS A 9 17.16 0.06 20.36
C CYS A 9 17.75 -1.15 21.09
N LYS A 10 18.95 -1.04 21.67
CA LYS A 10 19.64 -2.20 22.27
C LYS A 10 18.79 -2.89 23.34
N GLY A 11 18.09 -2.13 24.18
CA GLY A 11 17.24 -2.66 25.25
C GLY A 11 16.09 -3.48 24.69
N GLU A 12 15.36 -2.92 23.72
CA GLU A 12 14.23 -3.57 23.06
C GLU A 12 14.65 -4.80 22.26
N MET A 13 15.80 -4.75 21.59
CA MET A 13 16.33 -5.88 20.85
C MET A 13 16.62 -7.08 21.76
N ILE A 14 17.20 -6.84 22.95
CA ILE A 14 17.43 -7.88 23.96
C ILE A 14 16.09 -8.38 24.52
N GLN A 15 15.20 -7.46 24.90
CA GLN A 15 13.90 -7.77 25.49
C GLN A 15 13.03 -8.64 24.58
N HIS A 16 13.02 -8.33 23.28
CA HIS A 16 12.19 -9.00 22.28
C HIS A 16 12.93 -10.08 21.49
N LYS A 17 14.16 -10.42 21.89
CA LYS A 17 15.00 -11.45 21.24
C LYS A 17 15.20 -11.19 19.74
N CYS A 18 15.28 -9.92 19.35
CA CYS A 18 15.71 -9.55 18.01
C CYS A 18 17.21 -9.83 17.91
N ASN A 19 17.56 -10.96 17.30
CA ASN A 19 18.86 -11.57 17.45
C ASN A 19 20.02 -10.63 17.03
N VAL A 20 20.76 -10.13 18.02
CA VAL A 20 21.98 -9.31 17.85
C VAL A 20 23.25 -10.18 17.96
N ASP A 21 23.12 -11.39 18.52
CA ASP A 21 24.24 -12.26 18.82
C ASP A 21 24.20 -13.55 17.97
N ALA A 22 25.04 -13.53 16.95
CA ALA A 22 26.12 -14.47 16.85
C ALA A 22 25.88 -16.01 16.86
N VAL A 23 25.64 -16.64 15.70
CA VAL A 23 26.00 -18.06 15.44
C VAL A 23 27.29 -18.13 14.63
N GLU A 24 28.36 -18.70 15.19
CA GLU A 24 29.71 -18.73 14.63
C GLU A 24 29.71 -19.14 13.15
N GLY A 25 30.22 -18.27 12.28
CA GLY A 25 30.45 -18.58 10.86
C GLY A 25 30.05 -17.47 9.88
N ASP A 26 28.96 -16.75 10.13
CA ASP A 26 28.49 -15.66 9.23
C ASP A 26 27.54 -14.70 9.97
N GLN A 27 28.09 -13.78 10.76
CA GLN A 27 27.32 -12.99 11.73
C GLN A 27 27.29 -11.51 11.38
N ARG A 28 26.44 -11.14 10.41
CA ARG A 28 25.83 -9.81 10.39
C ARG A 28 24.34 -10.01 10.16
N SER A 29 23.52 -9.84 11.20
CA SER A 29 22.08 -9.67 10.99
C SER A 29 21.87 -8.46 10.10
N SER A 30 21.40 -8.68 8.86
CA SER A 30 21.08 -7.60 7.92
C SER A 30 20.15 -6.59 8.62
N LEU A 31 20.41 -5.29 8.45
CA LEU A 31 19.63 -4.20 9.08
C LEU A 31 18.12 -4.37 8.83
N VAL A 32 17.76 -4.86 7.65
CA VAL A 32 16.38 -5.23 7.27
C VAL A 32 15.78 -6.25 8.23
N LYS A 33 16.50 -7.31 8.59
CA LYS A 33 16.03 -8.36 9.52
C LYS A 33 15.80 -7.82 10.93
N LEU A 34 16.68 -6.94 11.40
CA LEU A 34 16.55 -6.31 12.71
C LEU A 34 15.33 -5.38 12.77
N LEU A 35 15.14 -4.55 11.73
CA LEU A 35 13.98 -3.68 11.64
C LEU A 35 12.67 -4.47 11.55
N LEU A 36 12.62 -5.55 10.76
CA LEU A 36 11.43 -6.42 10.69
C LEU A 36 11.03 -6.96 12.07
N CYS A 37 12.00 -7.41 12.88
CA CYS A 37 11.72 -7.90 14.23
C CYS A 37 11.12 -6.82 15.16
N LEU A 38 11.68 -5.61 15.13
CA LEU A 38 11.17 -4.49 15.93
C LEU A 38 9.80 -4.00 15.40
N GLU A 39 9.59 -4.05 14.09
CA GLU A 39 8.28 -3.75 13.48
C GLU A 39 7.20 -4.73 13.92
N ASP A 40 7.51 -6.02 13.94
CA ASP A 40 6.58 -7.04 14.43
C ASP A 40 6.23 -6.81 15.89
N THR A 41 7.20 -6.38 16.70
CA THR A 41 7.01 -6.02 18.10
C THR A 41 6.00 -4.87 18.23
N LEU A 42 6.14 -3.81 17.43
CA LEU A 42 5.19 -2.70 17.38
C LEU A 42 3.80 -3.15 16.92
N LYS A 43 3.73 -4.01 15.90
CA LYS A 43 2.46 -4.53 15.34
C LYS A 43 1.70 -5.42 16.31
N LYS A 44 2.39 -6.09 17.24
CA LYS A 44 1.78 -6.82 18.37
C LYS A 44 1.23 -5.90 19.46
N GLY A 45 1.47 -4.59 19.37
CA GLY A 45 1.06 -3.62 20.38
C GLY A 45 2.04 -3.51 21.55
N HIS A 46 3.24 -4.10 21.46
CA HIS A 46 4.26 -3.89 22.47
C HIS A 46 4.84 -2.47 22.38
N HIS A 47 5.25 -1.95 23.53
CA HIS A 47 5.82 -0.62 23.65
C HIS A 47 7.31 -0.62 23.30
N ILE A 48 7.69 0.08 22.23
CA ILE A 48 9.08 0.50 21.95
C ILE A 48 9.27 1.96 22.36
N GLN A 49 10.41 2.30 22.96
CA GLN A 49 10.73 3.66 23.38
C GLN A 49 10.83 4.63 22.20
N ASP A 50 10.52 5.90 22.43
CA ASP A 50 10.56 6.93 21.38
C ASP A 50 11.96 7.14 20.80
N GLU A 51 13.01 6.95 21.61
CA GLU A 51 14.40 7.02 21.16
C GLU A 51 14.72 5.92 20.14
N CYS A 52 14.35 4.67 20.45
CA CYS A 52 14.47 3.56 19.51
C CYS A 52 13.60 3.78 18.26
N ARG A 53 12.34 4.23 18.41
CA ARG A 53 11.47 4.54 17.25
C ARG A 53 12.07 5.59 16.32
N ARG A 54 12.71 6.63 16.87
CA ARG A 54 13.42 7.64 16.08
C ARG A 54 14.64 7.05 15.36
N GLU A 55 15.43 6.22 16.05
CA GLU A 55 16.56 5.52 15.43
C GLU A 55 16.12 4.56 14.32
N MET A 56 15.03 3.80 14.53
CA MET A 56 14.40 2.96 13.51
C MET A 56 14.03 3.77 12.27
N LEU A 57 13.40 4.95 12.43
CA LEU A 57 13.04 5.81 11.29
C LEU A 57 14.28 6.27 10.51
N VAL A 58 15.36 6.62 11.20
CA VAL A 58 16.64 6.99 10.56
C VAL A 58 17.16 5.84 9.70
N HIS A 59 17.15 4.61 10.21
CA HIS A 59 17.59 3.43 9.46
C HIS A 59 16.74 3.11 8.25
N ARG A 60 15.42 3.19 8.39
CA ARG A 60 14.49 2.99 7.27
C ARG A 60 14.74 4.00 6.16
N ARG A 61 14.96 5.27 6.55
CA ARG A 61 15.31 6.35 5.62
C ARG A 61 16.62 6.07 4.90
N MET A 62 17.64 5.57 5.61
CA MET A 62 18.91 5.17 5.00
C MET A 62 18.71 4.04 3.99
N LEU A 63 17.97 2.99 4.35
CA LEU A 63 17.68 1.85 3.48
C LEU A 63 16.95 2.25 2.20
N MET A 64 16.02 3.21 2.25
CA MET A 64 15.35 3.76 1.05
C MET A 64 16.19 4.77 0.27
N SER A 65 17.28 5.28 0.85
CA SER A 65 18.16 6.25 0.17
C SER A 65 19.30 5.58 -0.59
N ASP A 66 19.70 4.38 -0.16
CA ASP A 66 20.85 3.67 -0.73
C ASP A 66 20.65 2.14 -0.77
N TYR A 67 20.40 1.62 -1.96
CA TYR A 67 20.24 0.18 -2.18
C TYR A 67 21.50 -0.63 -1.86
N ALA A 68 22.69 -0.01 -1.88
CA ALA A 68 23.95 -0.69 -1.55
C ALA A 68 24.05 -1.07 -0.07
N LEU A 69 23.23 -0.46 0.80
CA LEU A 69 23.11 -0.84 2.21
C LEU A 69 22.41 -2.20 2.41
N SER A 70 21.79 -2.74 1.36
CA SER A 70 21.16 -4.06 1.34
C SER A 70 21.87 -4.97 0.33
N PRO A 71 22.90 -5.73 0.75
CA PRO A 71 23.66 -6.61 -0.15
C PRO A 71 22.79 -7.58 -0.94
N GLU A 72 21.69 -8.05 -0.34
CA GLU A 72 20.73 -8.94 -0.99
C GLU A 72 20.03 -8.28 -2.18
N ILE A 73 19.81 -6.95 -2.16
CA ILE A 73 19.26 -6.22 -3.32
C ILE A 73 20.31 -6.19 -4.44
N VAL A 74 21.56 -5.94 -4.09
CA VAL A 74 22.66 -5.87 -5.08
C VAL A 74 22.87 -7.23 -5.75
N SER A 75 22.77 -8.34 -5.00
CA SER A 75 22.96 -9.69 -5.54
C SER A 75 21.73 -10.20 -6.30
N GLU A 76 20.54 -10.13 -5.70
CA GLU A 76 19.35 -10.79 -6.24
C GLU A 76 18.62 -9.96 -7.30
N CYS A 77 18.78 -8.63 -7.31
CA CYS A 77 18.12 -7.74 -8.29
C CYS A 77 19.04 -7.26 -9.42
N LYS A 78 20.24 -7.84 -9.56
CA LYS A 78 21.23 -7.37 -10.56
C LYS A 78 20.68 -7.40 -11.99
N THR A 79 19.93 -8.44 -12.35
CA THR A 79 19.34 -8.59 -13.68
C THR A 79 18.33 -7.49 -13.95
N GLU A 80 17.43 -7.23 -13.01
CA GLU A 80 16.39 -6.21 -13.09
C GLU A 80 17.00 -4.81 -13.17
N MET A 81 18.06 -4.54 -12.39
CA MET A 81 18.78 -3.27 -12.48
C MET A 81 19.35 -3.03 -13.88
N ILE A 82 19.90 -4.06 -14.52
CA ILE A 82 20.47 -3.97 -15.87
C ILE A 82 19.37 -3.83 -16.92
N GLN A 83 18.30 -4.63 -16.83
CA GLN A 83 17.27 -4.72 -17.86
C GLN A 83 16.23 -3.60 -17.78
N HIS A 84 15.80 -3.23 -16.57
CA HIS A 84 14.69 -2.30 -16.34
C HIS A 84 15.15 -0.93 -15.85
N CYS A 85 16.37 -0.83 -15.30
CA CYS A 85 16.93 0.43 -14.78
C CYS A 85 18.32 0.77 -15.38
N PRO A 86 18.57 0.58 -16.70
CA PRO A 86 19.91 0.63 -17.28
C PRO A 86 20.60 1.98 -17.10
N SER A 87 19.85 3.09 -17.22
CA SER A 87 20.39 4.44 -17.06
C SER A 87 20.91 4.69 -15.65
N LEU A 88 20.21 4.18 -14.62
CA LEU A 88 20.61 4.28 -13.23
C LEU A 88 21.75 3.31 -12.91
N PHE A 89 21.73 2.11 -13.49
CA PHE A 89 22.77 1.10 -13.28
C PHE A 89 24.13 1.56 -13.83
N GLN A 90 24.15 2.15 -15.02
CA GLN A 90 25.37 2.68 -15.65
C GLN A 90 25.99 3.85 -14.89
N GLN A 91 25.17 4.66 -14.22
CA GLN A 91 25.66 5.79 -13.42
C GLN A 91 26.35 5.34 -12.12
N GLY A 92 26.19 4.08 -11.73
CA GLY A 92 26.73 3.51 -10.50
C GLY A 92 26.20 4.19 -9.22
N ALA A 93 26.63 3.69 -8.06
CA ALA A 93 26.30 4.30 -6.77
C ALA A 93 27.02 5.63 -6.51
N SER A 94 27.90 6.08 -7.42
CA SER A 94 28.82 7.19 -7.19
C SER A 94 28.29 8.53 -7.72
N GLY A 95 27.50 9.21 -6.89
CA GLY A 95 27.21 10.64 -7.02
C GLY A 95 26.14 11.09 -6.03
N SER A 96 26.35 12.25 -5.41
CA SER A 96 25.50 12.93 -4.41
C SER A 96 24.73 11.98 -3.49
N ILE A 97 25.39 11.63 -2.37
CA ILE A 97 24.92 10.81 -1.25
C ILE A 97 23.39 10.97 -1.05
N GLY A 98 22.64 9.90 -1.34
CA GLY A 98 21.23 9.74 -0.96
C GLY A 98 20.18 9.84 -2.08
N GLN A 99 20.44 10.50 -3.21
CA GLN A 99 19.40 10.64 -4.26
C GLN A 99 19.43 9.55 -5.33
N ARG A 100 20.62 9.06 -5.71
CA ARG A 100 20.74 8.05 -6.77
C ARG A 100 20.31 6.66 -6.30
N GLY A 101 20.69 6.30 -5.08
CA GLY A 101 20.35 5.00 -4.50
C GLY A 101 18.84 4.81 -4.35
N GLY A 102 18.14 5.82 -3.84
CA GLY A 102 16.68 5.79 -3.76
C GLY A 102 15.99 5.72 -5.12
N LYS A 103 16.54 6.39 -6.16
CA LYS A 103 15.98 6.31 -7.51
C LYS A 103 16.06 4.89 -8.07
N MET A 104 17.13 4.16 -7.76
CA MET A 104 17.25 2.75 -8.14
C MET A 104 16.18 1.90 -7.44
N ILE A 105 15.98 2.09 -6.13
CA ILE A 105 14.94 1.38 -5.37
C ILE A 105 13.57 1.63 -6.01
N HIS A 106 13.19 2.89 -6.19
CA HIS A 106 11.93 3.23 -6.83
C HIS A 106 11.80 2.72 -8.27
N CYS A 107 12.89 2.70 -9.05
CA CYS A 107 12.88 2.08 -10.37
C CYS A 107 12.57 0.58 -10.28
N LEU A 108 13.16 -0.14 -9.32
CA LEU A 108 12.84 -1.55 -9.06
C LEU A 108 11.40 -1.74 -8.58
N LEU A 109 10.88 -0.87 -7.71
CA LEU A 109 9.46 -0.88 -7.29
C LEU A 109 8.53 -0.69 -8.50
N GLY A 110 8.86 0.26 -9.38
CA GLY A 110 8.12 0.52 -10.61
C GLY A 110 8.19 -0.62 -11.62
N ALA A 111 9.36 -1.25 -11.75
CA ALA A 111 9.56 -2.42 -12.61
C ALA A 111 8.76 -3.63 -12.09
N ALA A 112 8.79 -3.89 -10.78
CA ALA A 112 8.01 -4.96 -10.16
C ALA A 112 6.49 -4.84 -10.42
N ARG A 113 5.99 -3.60 -10.55
CA ARG A 113 4.60 -3.33 -10.90
C ARG A 113 4.27 -3.53 -12.38
N LYS A 114 5.20 -3.20 -13.29
CA LYS A 114 4.91 -3.08 -14.72
C LYS A 114 5.39 -4.27 -15.54
N GLU A 115 6.44 -4.94 -15.09
CA GLU A 115 7.20 -5.91 -15.88
C GLU A 115 6.79 -7.35 -15.52
N ARG A 116 6.39 -8.12 -16.53
CA ARG A 116 6.01 -9.54 -16.35
C ARG A 116 7.21 -10.45 -16.10
N SER A 117 8.40 -10.04 -16.55
CA SER A 117 9.64 -10.82 -16.45
C SER A 117 10.42 -10.56 -15.15
N PHE A 118 9.83 -9.83 -14.20
CA PHE A 118 10.50 -9.52 -12.94
C PHE A 118 10.73 -10.79 -12.11
N SER A 119 11.97 -11.06 -11.69
CA SER A 119 12.26 -12.33 -11.02
C SER A 119 11.65 -12.43 -9.63
N SER A 120 11.24 -13.64 -9.26
CA SER A 120 10.73 -13.93 -7.91
C SER A 120 11.79 -13.72 -6.83
N ARG A 121 13.08 -13.89 -7.15
CA ARG A 121 14.19 -13.66 -6.21
C ARG A 121 14.32 -12.18 -5.86
N CYS A 122 14.37 -11.31 -6.87
CA CYS A 122 14.40 -9.87 -6.62
C CYS A 122 13.12 -9.40 -5.92
N LEU A 123 11.94 -9.89 -6.34
CA LEU A 123 10.66 -9.52 -5.72
C LEU A 123 10.63 -9.87 -4.23
N THR A 124 11.16 -11.03 -3.85
CA THR A 124 11.25 -11.45 -2.43
C THR A 124 12.08 -10.47 -1.61
N VAL A 125 13.23 -10.03 -2.12
CA VAL A 125 14.11 -9.08 -1.42
C VAL A 125 13.48 -7.68 -1.35
N ILE A 126 12.86 -7.23 -2.43
CA ILE A 126 12.13 -5.96 -2.47
C ILE A 126 10.96 -5.97 -1.47
N ASN A 127 10.18 -7.05 -1.41
CA ASN A 127 9.11 -7.21 -0.42
C ASN A 127 9.65 -7.13 1.00
N ALA A 128 10.80 -7.75 1.29
CA ALA A 128 11.44 -7.67 2.60
C ALA A 128 11.89 -6.23 2.93
N LEU A 129 12.46 -5.51 1.97
CA LEU A 129 12.82 -4.09 2.13
C LEU A 129 11.59 -3.24 2.46
N VAL A 130 10.54 -3.33 1.63
CA VAL A 130 9.31 -2.53 1.80
C VAL A 130 8.65 -2.82 3.14
N ARG A 131 8.64 -4.08 3.60
CA ARG A 131 8.14 -4.46 4.94
C ARG A 131 8.97 -3.88 6.07
N ALA A 132 10.29 -3.82 5.93
CA ALA A 132 11.19 -3.30 6.95
C ALA A 132 11.13 -1.77 7.06
N VAL A 133 11.00 -1.10 5.91
CA VAL A 133 10.91 0.36 5.81
C VAL A 133 9.51 0.85 6.23
N ASP A 134 8.48 0.14 5.77
CA ASP A 134 7.06 0.49 5.91
C ASP A 134 6.75 1.95 5.52
N PRO A 135 7.04 2.35 4.26
CA PRO A 135 6.79 3.72 3.80
C PRO A 135 5.29 4.07 3.78
N GLY A 136 4.42 3.06 3.73
CA GLY A 136 2.97 3.21 3.86
C GLY A 136 2.51 3.65 5.25
N ASN A 137 3.25 3.29 6.31
CA ASN A 137 3.00 3.77 7.67
C ASN A 137 3.52 5.19 7.91
N ASP A 138 4.71 5.50 7.42
CA ASP A 138 5.34 6.81 7.61
C ASP A 138 6.08 7.24 6.35
N ILE A 139 5.52 8.23 5.65
CA ILE A 139 6.09 8.76 4.41
C ILE A 139 7.54 9.23 4.57
N ARG A 140 7.96 9.64 5.77
CA ARG A 140 9.33 10.11 6.04
C ARG A 140 10.39 9.01 5.92
N ALA A 141 9.96 7.75 5.99
CA ALA A 141 10.81 6.59 5.76
C ALA A 141 11.27 6.49 4.29
N ASP A 142 10.57 7.15 3.37
CA ASP A 142 10.90 7.23 1.96
C ASP A 142 11.13 8.70 1.53
N PRO A 143 12.39 9.15 1.45
CA PRO A 143 12.72 10.53 1.09
C PRO A 143 12.25 10.95 -0.30
N LEU A 144 12.22 10.03 -1.26
CA LEU A 144 11.85 10.36 -2.64
C LEU A 144 10.34 10.49 -2.75
N LEU A 145 9.58 9.58 -2.14
CA LEU A 145 8.13 9.74 -2.00
C LEU A 145 7.77 11.02 -1.23
N GLU A 146 8.41 11.28 -0.10
CA GLU A 146 8.18 12.50 0.70
C GLU A 146 8.40 13.77 -0.12
N THR A 147 9.50 13.82 -0.87
CA THR A 147 9.85 15.00 -1.68
C THR A 147 8.89 15.17 -2.86
N ALA A 148 8.62 14.10 -3.61
CA ALA A 148 7.71 14.13 -4.76
C ALA A 148 6.29 14.56 -4.37
N CYS A 149 5.83 14.12 -3.20
CA CYS A 149 4.48 14.39 -2.73
C CYS A 149 4.32 15.65 -1.88
N ARG A 150 5.40 16.35 -1.48
CA ARG A 150 5.31 17.56 -0.64
C ARG A 150 4.31 18.60 -1.17
N PRO A 151 4.30 18.99 -2.45
CA PRO A 151 3.34 19.98 -2.97
C PRO A 151 1.87 19.53 -2.82
N VAL A 152 1.63 18.23 -3.01
CA VAL A 152 0.30 17.62 -2.88
C VAL A 152 -0.12 17.54 -1.41
N ILE A 153 0.81 17.19 -0.52
CA ILE A 153 0.56 17.13 0.94
C ILE A 153 0.16 18.51 1.45
N ASP A 154 0.89 19.55 1.07
CA ASP A 154 0.63 20.92 1.54
C ASP A 154 -0.73 21.43 1.05
N THR A 155 -1.21 20.95 -0.09
CA THR A 155 -2.45 21.42 -0.73
C THR A 155 -3.69 20.58 -0.37
N LEU A 156 -3.56 19.25 -0.36
CA LEU A 156 -4.66 18.30 -0.18
C LEU A 156 -4.69 17.65 1.21
N CYS A 157 -3.53 17.54 1.87
CA CYS A 157 -3.38 16.87 3.17
C CYS A 157 -2.76 17.75 4.28
N PRO A 158 -3.04 19.07 4.37
CA PRO A 158 -2.26 20.00 5.22
C PRO A 158 -2.37 19.72 6.73
N ARG A 159 -3.41 19.01 7.17
CA ARG A 159 -3.66 18.69 8.59
C ARG A 159 -3.15 17.30 9.00
N MET A 160 -2.65 16.51 8.06
CA MET A 160 -2.21 15.14 8.34
C MET A 160 -0.80 15.14 8.91
N LYS A 161 -0.62 14.51 10.08
CA LYS A 161 0.69 14.29 10.67
C LYS A 161 1.32 13.03 10.11
N ALA A 162 2.62 13.05 9.85
CA ALA A 162 3.36 11.86 9.43
C ALA A 162 3.31 10.73 10.48
N GLY A 163 3.40 9.48 10.01
CA GLY A 163 3.19 8.28 10.82
C GLY A 163 1.73 7.82 10.89
N ASN A 164 1.51 6.57 11.34
CA ASN A 164 0.20 5.92 11.45
C ASN A 164 -0.61 5.90 10.14
N SER A 165 0.09 5.85 9.01
CA SER A 165 -0.48 5.86 7.65
C SER A 165 -1.30 7.11 7.28
N ASN A 166 -1.35 8.15 8.12
CA ASN A 166 -2.25 9.30 7.92
C ASN A 166 -2.00 10.04 6.60
N VAL A 167 -0.73 10.38 6.33
CA VAL A 167 -0.36 11.12 5.11
C VAL A 167 -0.54 10.25 3.87
N VAL A 168 -0.03 9.01 3.88
CA VAL A 168 -0.10 8.11 2.72
C VAL A 168 -1.54 7.77 2.37
N LEU A 169 -2.39 7.43 3.35
CA LEU A 169 -3.80 7.16 3.07
C LEU A 169 -4.55 8.41 2.59
N CYS A 170 -4.22 9.60 3.09
CA CYS A 170 -4.79 10.85 2.56
C CYS A 170 -4.40 11.08 1.09
N LEU A 171 -3.13 10.82 0.73
CA LEU A 171 -2.67 10.91 -0.65
C LEU A 171 -3.40 9.88 -1.54
N LEU A 172 -3.59 8.65 -1.05
CA LEU A 172 -4.30 7.59 -1.76
C LEU A 172 -5.79 7.88 -1.93
N ASP A 173 -6.46 8.46 -0.92
CA ASP A 173 -7.85 8.92 -1.06
C ASP A 173 -7.97 9.97 -2.18
N ASN A 174 -6.91 10.74 -2.42
CA ASN A 174 -6.83 11.82 -3.39
C ASN A 174 -6.07 11.44 -4.68
N LEU A 175 -5.83 10.14 -4.97
CA LEU A 175 -5.01 9.70 -6.10
C LEU A 175 -5.49 10.27 -7.44
N LYS A 176 -6.80 10.45 -7.60
CA LYS A 176 -7.44 10.96 -8.82
C LYS A 176 -7.90 12.42 -8.74
N ASN A 177 -7.41 13.16 -7.75
CA ASN A 177 -7.63 14.60 -7.62
C ASN A 177 -6.81 15.35 -8.69
N ALA A 178 -7.37 16.42 -9.26
CA ALA A 178 -6.69 17.23 -10.29
C ALA A 178 -5.39 17.91 -9.80
N ARG A 179 -5.23 18.06 -8.48
CA ARG A 179 -4.01 18.62 -7.86
C ARG A 179 -2.95 17.57 -7.52
N MET A 180 -3.19 16.29 -7.83
CA MET A 180 -2.18 15.24 -7.75
C MET A 180 -1.15 15.44 -8.87
N THR A 181 0.12 15.57 -8.53
CA THR A 181 1.21 15.67 -9.52
C THR A 181 1.55 14.30 -10.07
N GLU A 182 2.00 14.22 -11.33
CA GLU A 182 2.43 12.95 -11.94
C GLU A 182 3.57 12.29 -11.15
N GLU A 183 4.54 13.08 -10.69
CA GLU A 183 5.66 12.58 -9.89
C GLU A 183 5.20 11.97 -8.55
N CYS A 184 4.25 12.62 -7.86
CA CYS A 184 3.69 12.05 -6.63
C CYS A 184 2.82 10.82 -6.91
N GLU A 185 1.96 10.85 -7.92
CA GLU A 185 1.12 9.71 -8.32
C GLU A 185 2.00 8.48 -8.61
N ASP A 186 3.07 8.64 -9.39
CA ASP A 186 3.95 7.54 -9.76
C ASP A 186 4.66 6.92 -8.55
N ARG A 187 5.28 7.75 -7.68
CA ARG A 187 5.98 7.26 -6.47
C ARG A 187 5.01 6.65 -5.48
N LEU A 188 3.84 7.24 -5.32
CA LEU A 188 2.80 6.73 -4.44
C LEU A 188 2.28 5.38 -4.94
N MET A 189 2.05 5.23 -6.24
CA MET A 189 1.60 3.98 -6.85
C MET A 189 2.64 2.85 -6.75
N GLU A 190 3.94 3.18 -6.78
CA GLU A 190 5.01 2.22 -6.52
C GLU A 190 4.89 1.61 -5.11
N VAL A 191 4.65 2.43 -4.09
CA VAL A 191 4.44 1.94 -2.71
C VAL A 191 3.08 1.27 -2.53
N ALA A 192 2.02 1.88 -3.06
CA ALA A 192 0.65 1.41 -2.92
C ALA A 192 0.42 0.03 -3.56
N TYR A 193 1.15 -0.29 -4.64
CA TYR A 193 1.16 -1.61 -5.25
C TYR A 193 1.50 -2.72 -4.25
N PHE A 194 2.54 -2.52 -3.44
CA PHE A 194 2.93 -3.47 -2.40
C PHE A 194 1.93 -3.46 -1.25
N MET A 195 1.42 -2.29 -0.85
CA MET A 195 0.37 -2.20 0.20
C MET A 195 -0.91 -2.95 -0.19
N ALA A 196 -1.30 -2.91 -1.46
CA ALA A 196 -2.49 -3.61 -1.95
C ALA A 196 -2.31 -5.14 -1.95
N ARG A 197 -1.08 -5.62 -2.07
CA ARG A 197 -0.74 -7.05 -2.08
C ARG A 197 -0.35 -7.58 -0.71
N ASP A 198 0.03 -6.70 0.21
CA ASP A 198 0.42 -7.07 1.55
C ASP A 198 -0.33 -6.33 2.65
N TRP A 199 -1.31 -6.98 3.28
CA TRP A 199 -2.05 -6.37 4.39
C TRP A 199 -1.15 -5.98 5.56
N ARG A 200 0.03 -6.60 5.73
CA ARG A 200 0.98 -6.22 6.79
C ARG A 200 1.57 -4.83 6.58
N LEU A 201 1.48 -4.30 5.35
CA LEU A 201 1.80 -2.92 4.99
C LEU A 201 0.58 -1.98 5.12
N THR A 202 -0.52 -2.46 5.71
CA THR A 202 -1.70 -1.66 6.08
C THR A 202 -1.88 -1.65 7.62
N PRO A 203 -0.93 -1.07 8.38
CA PRO A 203 -0.92 -1.19 9.84
C PRO A 203 -2.13 -0.55 10.53
N ARG A 204 -2.77 0.44 9.90
CA ARG A 204 -4.02 1.02 10.39
C ARG A 204 -5.17 0.02 10.31
N LEU A 205 -5.39 -0.62 9.15
CA LEU A 205 -6.34 -1.72 9.01
C LEU A 205 -6.09 -2.80 10.05
N MET A 206 -4.82 -3.15 10.29
CA MET A 206 -4.49 -4.18 11.26
C MET A 206 -4.79 -3.80 12.70
N ARG A 207 -4.40 -2.61 13.12
CA ARG A 207 -4.70 -2.13 14.47
C ARG A 207 -6.20 -2.07 14.73
N THR A 208 -6.96 -1.63 13.74
CA THR A 208 -8.41 -1.44 13.86
C THR A 208 -9.19 -2.76 13.72
N CYS A 209 -8.75 -3.66 12.84
CA CYS A 209 -9.47 -4.90 12.55
C CYS A 209 -8.95 -6.14 13.28
N GLN A 210 -7.91 -6.04 14.12
CA GLN A 210 -7.24 -7.20 14.72
C GLN A 210 -8.21 -8.17 15.41
N THR A 211 -9.12 -7.66 16.23
CA THR A 211 -10.11 -8.48 16.94
C THR A 211 -11.03 -9.20 15.96
N ASN A 212 -11.56 -8.48 14.96
CA ASN A 212 -12.42 -9.07 13.93
C ASN A 212 -11.68 -10.13 13.11
N LEU A 213 -10.41 -9.91 12.77
CA LEU A 213 -9.59 -10.86 12.04
C LEU A 213 -9.38 -12.15 12.85
N LYS A 214 -9.16 -12.04 14.16
CA LYS A 214 -9.08 -13.21 15.05
C LYS A 214 -10.43 -13.94 15.13
N THR A 215 -11.52 -13.20 15.34
CA THR A 215 -12.86 -13.77 15.56
C THR A 215 -13.46 -14.40 14.31
N PHE A 216 -13.40 -13.71 13.16
CA PHE A 216 -14.09 -14.13 11.94
C PHE A 216 -13.17 -14.79 10.92
N CYS A 217 -11.88 -14.42 10.90
CA CYS A 217 -10.94 -14.85 9.88
C CYS A 217 -9.84 -15.79 10.40
N GLN A 218 -9.93 -16.20 11.68
CA GLN A 218 -9.01 -17.16 12.31
C GLN A 218 -7.53 -16.72 12.19
N LEU A 219 -7.27 -15.41 12.29
CA LEU A 219 -5.90 -14.89 12.26
C LEU A 219 -5.07 -15.51 13.41
N PRO A 220 -3.95 -16.20 13.12
CA PRO A 220 -3.10 -16.78 14.16
C PRO A 220 -2.54 -15.73 15.11
N GLU A 221 -2.25 -16.10 16.36
CA GLU A 221 -1.65 -15.16 17.32
C GLU A 221 -0.24 -14.70 16.92
N ASP A 222 0.50 -15.55 16.21
CA ASP A 222 1.87 -15.34 15.74
C ASP A 222 1.96 -14.85 14.29
N TRP A 223 0.87 -14.30 13.75
CA TRP A 223 0.76 -13.87 12.35
C TRP A 223 1.90 -12.98 11.85
N SER A 224 2.56 -12.22 12.74
CA SER A 224 3.68 -11.36 12.36
C SER A 224 4.97 -12.14 12.11
N MET A 225 5.18 -13.26 12.81
CA MET A 225 6.42 -14.06 12.79
C MET A 225 6.35 -15.30 11.90
N ASN A 226 5.15 -15.71 11.51
CA ASN A 226 4.96 -16.95 10.78
C ASN A 226 5.49 -16.81 9.33
N LYS A 227 6.67 -17.40 9.09
CA LYS A 227 7.30 -17.49 7.76
C LYS A 227 6.50 -18.35 6.77
N GLU A 228 5.53 -19.12 7.25
CA GLU A 228 4.62 -19.95 6.46
C GLU A 228 3.33 -19.20 6.04
N LEU A 229 3.11 -17.96 6.52
CA LEU A 229 2.16 -17.04 5.89
C LEU A 229 2.69 -16.64 4.52
N ASN A 230 2.41 -17.48 3.53
CA ASN A 230 2.75 -17.26 2.13
C ASN A 230 1.93 -16.10 1.56
N ASP A 231 2.41 -15.51 0.46
CA ASP A 231 1.75 -14.35 -0.18
C ASP A 231 0.29 -14.65 -0.61
N VAL A 232 -0.08 -15.94 -0.76
CA VAL A 232 -1.44 -16.39 -1.06
C VAL A 232 -2.42 -16.10 0.09
N GLN A 233 -2.00 -16.27 1.34
CA GLN A 233 -2.85 -16.02 2.52
C GLN A 233 -3.13 -14.52 2.74
N VAL A 234 -2.34 -13.64 2.13
CA VAL A 234 -2.40 -12.20 2.35
C VAL A 234 -3.59 -11.55 1.63
N GLY A 235 -3.99 -12.03 0.45
CA GLY A 235 -5.25 -11.61 -0.18
C GLY A 235 -6.52 -12.11 0.55
N MET A 236 -6.42 -13.24 1.25
CA MET A 236 -7.57 -13.91 1.87
C MET A 236 -8.23 -13.11 2.99
N TYR A 237 -7.45 -12.38 3.79
CA TYR A 237 -7.99 -11.68 4.97
C TYR A 237 -8.85 -10.48 4.62
N LEU A 238 -8.52 -9.73 3.56
CA LEU A 238 -9.38 -8.63 3.13
C LEU A 238 -10.70 -9.16 2.58
N GLY A 239 -10.65 -10.23 1.78
CA GLY A 239 -11.84 -10.92 1.30
C GLY A 239 -12.72 -11.45 2.45
N CYS A 240 -12.10 -12.06 3.47
CA CYS A 240 -12.80 -12.52 4.67
C CYS A 240 -13.46 -11.36 5.44
N LEU A 241 -12.74 -10.28 5.72
CA LEU A 241 -13.31 -9.10 6.37
C LEU A 241 -14.52 -8.57 5.59
N TYR A 242 -14.44 -8.52 4.27
CA TYR A 242 -15.55 -8.11 3.42
C TYR A 242 -16.77 -9.05 3.52
N GLN A 243 -16.54 -10.37 3.53
CA GLN A 243 -17.62 -11.35 3.73
C GLN A 243 -18.35 -11.12 5.06
N HIS A 244 -17.62 -10.75 6.11
CA HIS A 244 -18.15 -10.48 7.45
C HIS A 244 -18.50 -9.00 7.72
N ARG A 245 -18.45 -8.11 6.71
CA ARG A 245 -18.57 -6.64 6.85
C ARG A 245 -19.77 -6.10 7.64
N LYS A 246 -20.84 -6.88 7.76
CA LYS A 246 -22.05 -6.50 8.54
C LYS A 246 -21.91 -6.77 10.04
N ASN A 247 -20.95 -7.60 10.42
CA ASN A 247 -20.71 -8.06 11.79
C ASN A 247 -19.43 -7.48 12.39
N LEU A 248 -18.69 -6.67 11.63
CA LEU A 248 -17.49 -5.98 12.10
C LEU A 248 -17.88 -4.82 13.01
N ASP A 249 -16.98 -4.47 13.94
CA ASP A 249 -17.12 -3.20 14.67
C ASP A 249 -17.03 -1.99 13.73
N ARG A 250 -17.51 -0.84 14.22
CA ARG A 250 -17.65 0.39 13.44
C ARG A 250 -16.31 0.90 12.89
N GLU A 251 -15.26 0.80 13.68
CA GLU A 251 -13.95 1.30 13.28
C GLU A 251 -13.36 0.43 12.17
N CYS A 252 -13.42 -0.89 12.32
CA CYS A 252 -12.92 -1.83 11.32
C CYS A 252 -13.75 -1.78 10.04
N GLN A 253 -15.07 -1.65 10.15
CA GLN A 253 -15.92 -1.46 8.98
C GLN A 253 -15.55 -0.19 8.19
N GLY A 254 -15.28 0.92 8.88
CA GLY A 254 -14.85 2.17 8.25
C GLY A 254 -13.51 2.04 7.55
N GLU A 255 -12.52 1.43 8.20
CA GLU A 255 -11.19 1.24 7.62
C GLU A 255 -11.20 0.24 6.45
N LEU A 256 -11.95 -0.86 6.57
CA LEU A 256 -12.16 -1.80 5.48
C LEU A 256 -12.76 -1.09 4.26
N LYS A 257 -13.82 -0.31 4.45
CA LYS A 257 -14.45 0.45 3.36
C LYS A 257 -13.49 1.43 2.70
N ARG A 258 -12.71 2.17 3.48
CA ARG A 258 -11.69 3.09 2.96
C ARG A 258 -10.66 2.37 2.10
N ILE A 259 -10.11 1.25 2.59
CA ILE A 259 -9.14 0.45 1.83
C ILE A 259 -9.77 -0.08 0.55
N MET A 260 -10.99 -0.61 0.62
CA MET A 260 -11.72 -1.07 -0.56
C MET A 260 -11.89 0.07 -1.57
N HIS A 261 -12.36 1.25 -1.14
CA HIS A 261 -12.53 2.43 -1.98
C HIS A 261 -11.21 2.89 -2.64
N ILE A 262 -10.10 2.95 -1.91
CA ILE A 262 -8.77 3.27 -2.45
C ILE A 262 -8.39 2.31 -3.58
N ARG A 263 -8.62 1.00 -3.40
CA ARG A 263 -8.28 0.01 -4.42
C ARG A 263 -9.03 0.25 -5.73
N THR A 264 -10.25 0.77 -5.67
CA THR A 264 -11.11 0.96 -6.86
C THR A 264 -10.68 2.15 -7.71
N GLN A 265 -9.74 2.98 -7.22
CA GLN A 265 -9.20 4.13 -7.95
C GLN A 265 -8.23 3.75 -9.08
N ALA A 266 -7.59 2.57 -9.01
CA ALA A 266 -6.67 2.11 -10.04
C ALA A 266 -6.59 0.58 -10.07
N ILE A 267 -6.61 0.00 -11.28
CA ILE A 267 -6.56 -1.46 -11.46
C ILE A 267 -5.33 -2.11 -10.81
N GLY A 268 -4.20 -1.38 -10.77
CA GLY A 268 -2.95 -1.85 -10.13
C GLY A 268 -3.02 -2.01 -8.61
N LEU A 269 -4.08 -1.47 -7.99
CA LEU A 269 -4.39 -1.64 -6.56
C LEU A 269 -5.44 -2.73 -6.33
N MET A 270 -5.83 -3.47 -7.38
CA MET A 270 -6.83 -4.55 -7.33
C MET A 270 -6.17 -5.86 -7.76
N PRO A 271 -5.36 -6.53 -6.90
CA PRO A 271 -4.62 -7.73 -7.29
C PRO A 271 -5.50 -8.81 -7.90
N GLU A 272 -6.70 -9.02 -7.36
CA GLU A 272 -7.65 -10.02 -7.85
C GLU A 272 -8.15 -9.75 -9.27
N ILE A 273 -8.20 -8.49 -9.71
CA ILE A 273 -8.51 -8.16 -11.10
C ILE A 273 -7.25 -8.15 -11.94
N GLU A 274 -6.20 -7.46 -11.49
CA GLU A 274 -4.96 -7.31 -12.23
C GLU A 274 -4.37 -8.67 -12.61
N ASP A 275 -4.21 -9.58 -11.65
CA ASP A 275 -3.57 -10.87 -11.84
C ASP A 275 -4.41 -11.81 -12.74
N ASN A 276 -5.74 -11.78 -12.61
CA ASN A 276 -6.65 -12.62 -13.40
C ASN A 276 -7.00 -12.05 -14.78
N CYS A 277 -6.74 -10.77 -15.03
CA CYS A 277 -7.11 -10.07 -16.27
C CYS A 277 -5.90 -9.52 -17.05
N LEU A 278 -4.67 -9.96 -16.75
CA LEU A 278 -3.45 -9.42 -17.37
C LEU A 278 -3.50 -9.37 -18.90
N THR A 279 -4.00 -10.42 -19.56
CA THR A 279 -4.12 -10.48 -21.03
C THR A 279 -5.19 -9.51 -21.53
N ASP A 280 -6.38 -9.55 -20.92
CA ASP A 280 -7.52 -8.71 -21.32
C ASP A 280 -7.26 -7.22 -21.12
N LEU A 281 -6.54 -6.86 -20.04
CA LEU A 281 -6.14 -5.49 -19.70
C LEU A 281 -5.24 -4.86 -20.76
N ALA A 282 -4.45 -5.66 -21.50
CA ALA A 282 -3.66 -5.15 -22.62
C ALA A 282 -4.55 -4.51 -23.71
N THR A 283 -5.79 -4.97 -23.86
CA THR A 283 -6.78 -4.41 -24.80
C THR A 283 -7.59 -3.25 -24.22
N CYS A 284 -7.45 -2.97 -22.93
CA CYS A 284 -8.18 -1.92 -22.20
C CYS A 284 -7.30 -0.75 -21.78
N LYS A 285 -6.00 -0.80 -22.10
CA LYS A 285 -5.06 0.27 -21.82
C LYS A 285 -5.33 1.46 -22.73
N ASN A 286 -5.82 2.56 -22.15
CA ASN A 286 -6.00 3.84 -22.84
C ASN A 286 -5.06 4.90 -22.23
N PRO A 287 -4.11 5.47 -22.99
CA PRO A 287 -3.25 6.55 -22.50
C PRO A 287 -4.00 7.83 -22.09
N GLU A 288 -5.15 8.10 -22.71
CA GLU A 288 -5.89 9.35 -22.50
C GLU A 288 -6.79 9.32 -21.26
N VAL A 289 -7.17 8.13 -20.78
CA VAL A 289 -8.10 7.98 -19.66
C VAL A 289 -7.62 6.88 -18.71
N LYS A 290 -6.87 7.29 -17.66
CA LYS A 290 -6.45 6.41 -16.55
C LYS A 290 -7.63 6.12 -15.62
N GLY A 291 -7.79 4.88 -15.16
CA GLY A 291 -8.81 4.51 -14.16
C GLY A 291 -10.15 4.03 -14.74
N GLU A 292 -10.29 3.92 -16.07
CA GLU A 292 -11.47 3.33 -16.72
C GLU A 292 -11.24 1.88 -17.19
N GLU A 293 -10.10 1.27 -16.86
CA GLU A 293 -9.73 -0.08 -17.30
C GLU A 293 -10.77 -1.11 -16.85
N PHE A 294 -11.26 -1.01 -15.61
CA PHE A 294 -12.31 -1.91 -15.10
C PHE A 294 -13.62 -1.78 -15.89
N LYS A 295 -14.04 -0.56 -16.20
CA LYS A 295 -15.22 -0.28 -17.04
C LYS A 295 -15.05 -0.83 -18.45
N CYS A 296 -13.84 -0.78 -19.00
CA CYS A 296 -13.52 -1.42 -20.27
C CYS A 296 -13.67 -2.95 -20.19
N LEU A 297 -13.16 -3.59 -19.13
CA LEU A 297 -13.34 -5.02 -18.91
C LEU A 297 -14.84 -5.38 -18.85
N GLN A 298 -15.64 -4.62 -18.09
CA GLN A 298 -17.09 -4.82 -18.01
C GLN A 298 -17.78 -4.71 -19.39
N LYS A 299 -17.42 -3.71 -20.21
CA LYS A 299 -17.95 -3.58 -21.59
C LYS A 299 -17.58 -4.76 -22.49
N LYS A 300 -16.41 -5.36 -22.26
CA LYS A 300 -15.90 -6.50 -23.04
C LYS A 300 -16.20 -7.86 -22.40
N TYR A 301 -17.03 -7.92 -21.35
CA TYR A 301 -17.24 -9.11 -20.50
C TYR A 301 -17.33 -10.44 -21.26
N ASN A 302 -18.14 -10.51 -22.31
CA ASN A 302 -18.35 -11.74 -23.08
C ASN A 302 -17.09 -12.26 -23.82
N LYS A 303 -16.13 -11.38 -24.08
CA LYS A 303 -14.88 -11.65 -24.81
C LYS A 303 -13.68 -11.89 -23.89
N LEU A 304 -13.85 -11.73 -22.58
CA LEU A 304 -12.78 -11.93 -21.59
C LEU A 304 -12.45 -13.42 -21.43
N GLU A 305 -11.26 -13.71 -20.92
CA GLU A 305 -10.90 -15.05 -20.45
C GLU A 305 -11.77 -15.46 -19.25
N GLU A 306 -12.02 -16.76 -19.04
CA GLU A 306 -12.93 -17.24 -17.99
C GLU A 306 -12.50 -16.81 -16.57
N GLN A 307 -11.20 -16.82 -16.30
CA GLN A 307 -10.63 -16.31 -15.04
C GLN A 307 -10.92 -14.82 -14.84
N CYS A 308 -10.78 -14.01 -15.90
CA CYS A 308 -11.07 -12.58 -15.85
C CYS A 308 -12.58 -12.32 -15.72
N LYS A 309 -13.43 -13.09 -16.42
CA LYS A 309 -14.89 -13.04 -16.26
C LYS A 309 -15.31 -13.28 -14.82
N ALA A 310 -14.76 -14.32 -14.19
CA ALA A 310 -15.07 -14.64 -12.80
C ALA A 310 -14.68 -13.48 -11.86
N ALA A 311 -13.47 -12.93 -12.03
CA ALA A 311 -12.98 -11.82 -11.23
C ALA A 311 -13.84 -10.54 -11.42
N VAL A 312 -14.12 -10.15 -12.67
CA VAL A 312 -14.98 -9.00 -13.01
C VAL A 312 -16.39 -9.20 -12.47
N ARG A 313 -16.96 -10.40 -12.58
CA ARG A 313 -18.28 -10.72 -12.04
C ARG A 313 -18.32 -10.59 -10.53
N ASN A 314 -17.38 -11.22 -9.83
CA ASN A 314 -17.32 -11.20 -8.36
C ASN A 314 -17.24 -9.75 -7.86
N TYR A 315 -16.37 -8.95 -8.48
CA TYR A 315 -16.22 -7.56 -8.12
C TYR A 315 -17.44 -6.70 -8.49
N THR A 316 -18.05 -6.92 -9.66
CA THR A 316 -19.29 -6.22 -10.04
C THR A 316 -20.43 -6.55 -9.06
N GLN A 317 -20.57 -7.80 -8.64
CA GLN A 317 -21.55 -8.19 -7.61
C GLN A 317 -21.26 -7.51 -6.27
N MET A 318 -19.97 -7.36 -5.93
CA MET A 318 -19.53 -6.67 -4.74
C MET A 318 -19.95 -5.20 -4.74
N THR A 319 -19.65 -4.45 -5.80
CA THR A 319 -20.01 -3.03 -5.92
C THR A 319 -21.51 -2.82 -6.10
N MET A 320 -22.24 -3.76 -6.70
CA MET A 320 -23.70 -3.72 -6.72
C MET A 320 -24.32 -3.88 -5.32
N SER A 321 -23.71 -4.71 -4.46
CA SER A 321 -24.18 -4.88 -3.08
C SER A 321 -23.85 -3.69 -2.18
N ASP A 322 -22.78 -2.97 -2.46
CA ASP A 322 -22.37 -1.77 -1.74
C ASP A 322 -21.84 -0.72 -2.74
N PRO A 323 -22.72 0.14 -3.29
CA PRO A 323 -22.35 1.11 -4.32
C PRO A 323 -21.33 2.14 -3.85
N THR A 324 -21.12 2.30 -2.54
CA THR A 324 -20.15 3.26 -1.99
C THR A 324 -18.70 2.83 -2.26
N LEU A 325 -18.50 1.56 -2.62
CA LEU A 325 -17.20 1.04 -3.04
C LEU A 325 -16.81 1.50 -4.46
N ASP A 326 -17.79 1.82 -5.31
CA ASP A 326 -17.51 2.23 -6.69
C ASP A 326 -16.96 3.68 -6.71
N PHE A 327 -15.66 3.82 -6.95
CA PHE A 327 -15.01 5.13 -6.97
C PHE A 327 -15.55 6.05 -8.07
N LEU A 328 -15.84 5.53 -9.26
CA LEU A 328 -16.34 6.35 -10.37
C LEU A 328 -17.73 6.90 -10.04
N LEU A 329 -18.59 6.08 -9.44
CA LEU A 329 -19.89 6.49 -8.94
C LEU A 329 -19.73 7.55 -7.83
N MET A 330 -18.92 7.28 -6.81
CA MET A 330 -18.74 8.20 -5.68
C MET A 330 -18.13 9.53 -6.13
N LYS A 331 -17.18 9.52 -7.07
CA LYS A 331 -16.62 10.73 -7.69
C LYS A 331 -17.67 11.52 -8.45
N ALA A 332 -18.53 10.85 -9.23
CA ALA A 332 -19.63 11.51 -9.94
C ALA A 332 -20.66 12.11 -8.97
N CYS A 333 -20.90 11.45 -7.82
CA CYS A 333 -21.80 11.94 -6.79
C CYS A 333 -21.20 13.05 -5.91
N GLU A 334 -19.88 13.21 -5.85
CA GLU A 334 -19.17 14.10 -4.92
C GLU A 334 -19.71 15.55 -4.91
N PRO A 335 -19.96 16.24 -6.05
CA PRO A 335 -20.49 17.60 -6.03
C PRO A 335 -21.87 17.69 -5.36
N MET A 336 -22.72 16.69 -5.58
CA MET A 336 -24.07 16.62 -5.01
C MET A 336 -24.00 16.27 -3.54
N MET A 337 -23.09 15.38 -3.14
CA MET A 337 -22.84 15.06 -1.74
C MET A 337 -22.43 16.30 -0.94
N GLN A 338 -21.53 17.12 -1.49
CA GLN A 338 -21.10 18.37 -0.87
C GLN A 338 -22.24 19.40 -0.82
N THR A 339 -23.14 19.42 -1.81
CA THR A 339 -24.24 20.39 -1.86
C THR A 339 -25.39 20.03 -0.91
N PHE A 340 -25.80 18.76 -0.86
CA PHE A 340 -27.02 18.33 -0.17
C PHE A 340 -26.75 17.59 1.15
N CYS A 341 -25.57 16.97 1.29
CA CYS A 341 -25.29 16.02 2.36
C CYS A 341 -24.07 16.40 3.22
N ALA A 342 -23.61 17.65 3.15
CA ALA A 342 -22.43 18.15 3.86
C ALA A 342 -22.50 17.98 5.39
N ASN A 343 -23.71 17.96 5.97
CA ASN A 343 -23.93 17.89 7.42
C ASN A 343 -24.09 16.47 7.96
N ILE A 344 -23.87 15.43 7.14
CA ILE A 344 -23.88 14.04 7.62
C ILE A 344 -22.55 13.78 8.33
N GLU A 345 -22.44 14.30 9.55
CA GLU A 345 -21.34 14.00 10.46
C GLU A 345 -21.53 12.57 11.00
N ASN A 346 -20.55 11.71 10.72
CA ASN A 346 -20.35 10.41 11.36
C ASN A 346 -21.36 9.29 11.02
N GLY A 347 -21.12 8.65 9.87
CA GLY A 347 -20.70 7.25 9.96
C GLY A 347 -21.55 6.17 9.27
N HIS A 348 -22.52 6.52 8.43
CA HIS A 348 -23.03 5.56 7.47
C HIS A 348 -23.16 6.20 6.07
N GLU A 349 -22.33 5.77 5.13
CA GLU A 349 -22.46 6.13 3.72
C GLU A 349 -23.80 5.65 3.12
N ASN A 350 -24.46 4.66 3.74
CA ASN A 350 -25.85 4.33 3.44
C ASN A 350 -26.79 5.52 3.67
N ASP A 351 -26.53 6.37 4.67
CA ASP A 351 -27.30 7.58 4.91
C ASP A 351 -26.95 8.68 3.91
N LEU A 352 -25.75 8.62 3.33
CA LEU A 352 -25.33 9.51 2.26
C LEU A 352 -25.99 9.16 0.92
N ILE A 353 -26.05 7.88 0.53
CA ILE A 353 -26.85 7.45 -0.64
C ILE A 353 -28.34 7.74 -0.39
N ARG A 354 -28.87 7.47 0.81
CA ARG A 354 -30.26 7.81 1.16
C ARG A 354 -30.52 9.32 1.10
N CYS A 355 -29.56 10.14 1.53
CA CYS A 355 -29.63 11.59 1.40
C CYS A 355 -29.72 12.00 -0.07
N LEU A 356 -28.83 11.50 -0.92
CA LEU A 356 -28.90 11.75 -2.37
C LEU A 356 -30.24 11.30 -2.97
N ILE A 357 -30.76 10.13 -2.57
CA ILE A 357 -32.08 9.65 -3.02
C ILE A 357 -33.20 10.60 -2.58
N LYS A 358 -33.13 11.15 -1.36
CA LYS A 358 -34.13 12.09 -0.84
C LYS A 358 -34.14 13.39 -1.66
N HIS A 359 -32.97 13.86 -2.08
CA HIS A 359 -32.81 15.11 -2.84
C HIS A 359 -32.90 14.90 -4.37
N LYS A 360 -33.05 13.66 -4.87
CA LYS A 360 -32.95 13.30 -6.31
C LYS A 360 -33.86 14.04 -7.29
N HIS A 361 -34.91 14.69 -6.80
CA HIS A 361 -35.88 15.44 -7.60
C HIS A 361 -35.71 16.96 -7.52
N GLU A 362 -34.73 17.44 -6.76
CA GLU A 362 -34.48 18.87 -6.65
C GLU A 362 -33.75 19.40 -7.89
N GLN A 363 -34.11 20.60 -8.36
CA GLN A 363 -33.52 21.19 -9.57
C GLN A 363 -31.99 21.28 -9.54
N LYS A 364 -31.40 21.41 -8.35
CA LYS A 364 -29.96 21.49 -8.16
C LYS A 364 -29.24 20.12 -8.24
N MET A 365 -29.96 19.00 -8.33
CA MET A 365 -29.39 17.67 -8.54
C MET A 365 -28.93 17.42 -9.98
N ASP A 366 -29.55 18.11 -10.96
CA ASP A 366 -29.11 18.06 -12.34
C ASP A 366 -27.94 19.03 -12.54
N PHE A 367 -26.74 18.59 -12.19
CA PHE A 367 -25.51 19.27 -12.60
C PHE A 367 -25.33 19.03 -14.10
N ARG A 368 -25.62 20.06 -14.92
CA ARG A 368 -25.36 20.05 -16.36
C ARG A 368 -23.88 20.16 -16.68
#